data_AF-A0A1C6RGR8-F1
#
_entry.id   AF-A0A1C6RGR8-F1
#
_cell.length_a   1.000
_cell.length_b   1.000
_cell.length_c   1.000
_cell.angle_alpha   90.00
_cell.angle_beta   90.00
_cell.angle_gamma   90.00
#
_symmetry.space_group_name_H-M   'P 1'
#
loop_
_entity.id
_entity.type
_entity.pdbx_description
1 polymer ?
#
loop_
_entity_poly.entity_id
_entity_poly.type
_entity_poly.pdbx_seq_one_letter_code
_entity_poly.pdbx_strand_id
1 'polypeptide(L)'
;MSSPHIKSAAVAAALTALDEGRTPERSVLREAVRTLLAVLAERAPGRSVEVRVPPYGAVQCVPGPRHTRGTPPNVVEMSPEVWLALASGRLEWGEAVTEGRVRVSGVRADLSVHLPLELG
;
A
#
# COMPACT_ATOMS: atom_id res chain seq x y z
N MET A 1 -19.55 -10.09 -3.93
CA MET A 1 -19.72 -9.35 -2.66
C MET A 1 -18.82 -8.13 -2.73
N SER A 2 -19.37 -6.92 -2.80
CA SER A 2 -18.59 -5.69 -2.79
C SER A 2 -17.84 -5.59 -1.47
N SER A 3 -16.50 -5.57 -1.52
CA SER A 3 -15.66 -5.45 -0.33
C SER A 3 -16.00 -4.15 0.43
N PRO A 4 -16.14 -4.16 1.76
CA PRO A 4 -16.56 -2.99 2.55
C PRO A 4 -15.65 -1.76 2.38
N HIS A 5 -14.44 -1.94 1.86
CA HIS A 5 -13.46 -0.89 1.64
C HIS A 5 -13.76 0.03 0.44
N ILE A 6 -14.66 -0.39 -0.45
CA ILE A 6 -15.16 0.34 -1.64
C ILE A 6 -15.78 1.71 -1.29
N LYS A 7 -16.22 1.91 -0.03
CA LYS A 7 -16.87 3.16 0.43
C LYS A 7 -16.24 3.77 1.68
N SER A 8 -14.93 3.61 1.89
CA SER A 8 -14.29 4.23 3.06
C SER A 8 -14.29 5.74 2.93
N ALA A 9 -15.06 6.42 3.79
CA ALA A 9 -15.10 7.88 3.88
C ALA A 9 -13.73 8.47 4.20
N ALA A 10 -12.90 7.76 4.99
CA ALA A 10 -11.55 8.19 5.30
C ALA A 10 -10.63 8.15 4.06
N VAL A 11 -10.74 7.11 3.22
CA VAL A 11 -9.98 7.03 1.97
C VAL A 11 -10.39 8.17 1.04
N ALA A 12 -11.70 8.39 0.84
CA ALA A 12 -12.20 9.47 0.01
C ALA A 12 -11.72 10.84 0.51
N ALA A 13 -11.89 11.13 1.81
CA ALA A 13 -11.48 12.41 2.40
C ALA A 13 -9.96 12.64 2.31
N ALA A 14 -9.15 11.60 2.51
CA ALA A 14 -7.70 11.70 2.37
C ALA A 14 -7.28 12.02 0.93
N LEU A 15 -7.88 11.33 -0.05
CA LEU A 15 -7.59 11.56 -1.47
C LEU A 15 -8.03 12.96 -1.92
N THR A 16 -9.22 13.42 -1.54
CA THR A 16 -9.66 14.79 -1.83
C THR A 16 -8.70 15.83 -1.27
N ALA A 17 -8.26 15.68 -0.02
CA ALA A 17 -7.30 16.62 0.57
C ALA A 17 -5.97 16.63 -0.20
N LEU A 18 -5.44 15.46 -0.58
CA LEU A 18 -4.21 15.36 -1.36
C LEU A 18 -4.35 15.96 -2.77
N ASP A 19 -5.48 15.73 -3.44
CA ASP A 19 -5.77 16.30 -4.77
C ASP A 19 -5.85 17.83 -4.73
N GLU A 20 -6.30 18.40 -3.62
CA GLU A 20 -6.32 19.85 -3.36
C GLU A 20 -4.98 20.41 -2.85
N GLY A 21 -3.93 19.59 -2.76
CA GLY A 21 -2.61 19.99 -2.24
C GLY A 21 -2.62 20.26 -0.73
N ARG A 22 -3.61 19.76 0.01
CA ARG A 22 -3.74 19.90 1.47
C ARG A 22 -3.25 18.66 2.19
N THR A 23 -2.72 18.85 3.40
CA THR A 23 -2.39 17.74 4.30
C THR A 23 -3.69 17.18 4.92
N PRO A 24 -4.01 15.89 4.74
CA PRO A 24 -5.15 15.27 5.41
C PRO A 24 -4.98 15.27 6.92
N GLU A 25 -6.09 15.26 7.67
CA GLU A 25 -6.03 15.07 9.11
C GLU A 25 -5.35 13.74 9.46
N ARG A 26 -4.53 13.74 10.52
CA ARG A 26 -3.73 12.57 10.92
C ARG A 26 -4.59 11.32 11.15
N SER A 27 -5.76 11.46 11.76
CA SER A 27 -6.73 10.38 11.98
C SER A 27 -7.25 9.82 10.68
N VAL A 28 -7.66 10.69 9.75
CA VAL A 28 -8.16 10.35 8.41
C VAL A 28 -7.09 9.63 7.60
N LEU A 29 -5.87 10.16 7.55
CA LEU A 29 -4.75 9.55 6.84
C LEU A 29 -4.41 8.17 7.43
N ARG A 30 -4.37 8.06 8.77
CA ARG A 30 -4.12 6.79 9.45
C ARG A 30 -5.17 5.73 9.09
N GLU A 31 -6.44 6.10 9.10
CA GLU A 31 -7.53 5.19 8.76
C GLU A 31 -7.47 4.78 7.29
N ALA A 32 -7.30 5.74 6.37
CA ALA A 32 -7.15 5.47 4.94
C ALA A 32 -6.01 4.49 4.64
N VAL A 33 -4.83 4.69 5.24
CA VAL A 33 -3.70 3.78 5.09
C VAL A 33 -4.06 2.37 5.56
N ARG A 34 -4.64 2.23 6.76
CA ARG A 34 -4.99 0.92 7.32
C ARG A 34 -6.06 0.21 6.52
N THR A 35 -7.06 0.94 6.01
CA THR A 35 -8.08 0.41 5.11
C THR A 35 -7.44 -0.15 3.85
N LEU A 36 -6.60 0.63 3.15
CA LEU A 36 -5.99 0.19 1.90
C LEU A 36 -5.00 -0.97 2.11
N LEU A 37 -4.24 -0.98 3.22
CA LEU A 37 -3.38 -2.12 3.57
C LEU A 37 -4.20 -3.40 3.82
N ALA A 38 -5.36 -3.28 4.48
CA ALA A 38 -6.26 -4.41 4.67
C ALA A 38 -6.80 -4.93 3.33
N VAL A 39 -7.20 -4.04 2.41
CA VAL A 39 -7.62 -4.41 1.05
C VAL A 39 -6.53 -5.19 0.32
N LEU A 40 -5.28 -4.71 0.37
CA LEU A 40 -4.16 -5.41 -0.27
C LEU A 40 -4.00 -6.83 0.30
N ALA A 41 -4.02 -6.98 1.63
CA ALA A 41 -3.87 -8.27 2.28
C ALA A 41 -5.03 -9.23 1.99
N GLU A 42 -6.26 -8.71 1.86
CA GLU A 42 -7.44 -9.50 1.46
C GLU A 42 -7.36 -9.97 0.00
N ARG A 43 -6.88 -9.12 -0.92
CA ARG A 43 -6.78 -9.44 -2.36
C ARG A 43 -5.60 -10.33 -2.70
N ALA A 44 -4.49 -10.16 -2.00
CA ALA A 44 -3.28 -10.93 -2.19
C ALA A 44 -2.88 -11.61 -0.87
N PRO A 45 -3.67 -12.58 -0.38
CA PRO A 45 -3.38 -13.23 0.90
C PRO A 45 -2.05 -13.96 0.85
N GLY A 46 -1.24 -13.79 1.88
CA GLY A 46 0.06 -14.44 1.96
C GLY A 46 1.00 -13.82 2.98
N ARG A 47 2.24 -14.30 2.94
CA ARG A 47 3.30 -13.92 3.89
C ARG A 47 4.66 -13.83 3.24
N SER A 48 4.68 -13.67 1.92
CA SER A 48 5.91 -13.63 1.15
C SER A 48 6.48 -12.22 1.12
N VAL A 49 5.63 -11.18 1.16
CA VAL A 49 6.01 -9.76 1.15
C VAL A 49 5.44 -9.06 2.38
N GLU A 50 6.23 -8.19 3.00
CA GLU A 50 5.80 -7.27 4.05
C GLU A 50 5.75 -5.83 3.51
N VAL A 51 4.57 -5.22 3.58
CA VAL A 51 4.35 -3.83 3.15
C VAL A 51 4.25 -2.95 4.39
N ARG A 52 5.08 -1.91 4.47
CA ARG A 52 5.19 -0.99 5.60
C ARG A 52 4.87 0.43 5.18
N VAL A 53 3.99 1.06 5.94
CA VAL A 53 3.59 2.46 5.76
C VAL A 53 3.69 3.17 7.10
N PRO A 54 4.91 3.49 7.57
CA PRO A 54 5.10 4.17 8.83
C PRO A 54 4.50 5.58 8.81
N PRO A 55 3.92 6.05 9.92
CA PRO A 55 3.81 5.37 11.23
C PRO A 55 2.52 4.55 11.39
N TYR A 56 1.74 4.32 10.33
CA TYR A 56 0.34 3.93 10.44
C TYR A 56 0.07 2.43 10.39
N GLY A 57 0.93 1.64 9.73
CA GLY A 57 0.76 0.19 9.75
C GLY A 57 1.70 -0.59 8.86
N ALA A 58 1.58 -1.91 8.95
CA ALA A 58 2.21 -2.86 8.05
C ALA A 58 1.30 -4.09 7.88
N VAL A 59 1.39 -4.76 6.72
CA VAL A 59 0.70 -6.03 6.45
C VAL A 59 1.65 -7.02 5.78
N GLN A 60 1.34 -8.30 5.94
CA GLN A 60 1.93 -9.36 5.12
C GLN A 60 0.94 -9.75 4.02
N CYS A 61 1.45 -9.88 2.80
CA CYS A 61 0.66 -10.23 1.62
C CYS A 61 1.51 -11.01 0.62
N VAL A 62 0.91 -11.29 -0.54
CA VAL A 62 1.45 -12.05 -1.66
C VAL A 62 1.71 -13.53 -1.31
N PRO A 63 1.11 -14.48 -2.04
CA PRO A 63 1.36 -15.90 -1.83
C PRO A 63 2.80 -16.24 -2.24
N GLY A 64 3.42 -17.14 -1.50
CA GLY A 64 4.77 -17.58 -1.82
C GLY A 64 5.52 -18.19 -0.64
N PRO A 65 6.70 -18.77 -0.90
CA PRO A 65 7.57 -19.25 0.14
C PRO A 65 7.96 -18.09 1.07
N ARG A 66 8.05 -18.41 2.35
CA ARG A 66 8.68 -17.52 3.32
C ARG A 66 10.17 -17.44 3.03
N HIS A 67 10.77 -16.32 3.40
CA HIS A 67 12.23 -16.20 3.41
C HIS A 67 12.85 -17.33 4.19
N THR A 68 13.84 -17.97 3.57
CA THR A 68 14.73 -18.90 4.24
C THR A 68 15.98 -18.15 4.67
N ARG A 69 16.66 -18.70 5.70
CA ARG A 69 17.92 -18.16 6.23
C ARG A 69 18.89 -17.87 5.08
N GLY A 70 19.40 -16.63 5.00
CA GLY A 70 20.36 -16.20 3.97
C GLY A 70 19.78 -15.35 2.84
N THR A 71 18.45 -15.21 2.73
CA THR A 71 17.82 -14.27 1.78
C THR A 71 17.25 -13.05 2.51
N PRO A 72 17.52 -11.81 2.05
CA PRO A 72 16.94 -10.62 2.66
C PRO A 72 15.42 -10.64 2.54
N PRO A 73 14.67 -10.21 3.57
CA PRO A 73 13.21 -10.22 3.55
C PRO A 73 12.65 -9.35 2.41
N ASN A 74 11.55 -9.79 1.81
CA ASN A 74 10.80 -9.05 0.81
C ASN A 74 10.03 -7.98 1.56
N VAL A 75 10.57 -6.76 1.56
CA VAL A 75 10.00 -5.62 2.25
C VAL A 75 9.77 -4.52 1.24
N VAL A 76 8.58 -3.94 1.31
CA VAL A 76 8.22 -2.73 0.59
C VAL A 76 7.88 -1.68 1.64
N GLU A 77 8.55 -0.53 1.59
CA GLU A 77 8.35 0.56 2.55
C GLU A 77 8.18 1.89 1.83
N MET A 78 7.18 2.69 2.23
CA MET A 78 6.88 3.99 1.63
C MET A 78 6.14 4.92 2.60
N SER A 79 5.98 6.20 2.23
CA SER A 79 5.19 7.14 3.03
C SER A 79 3.67 6.89 2.88
N PRO A 80 2.85 7.40 3.81
CA PRO A 80 1.39 7.34 3.73
C PRO A 80 0.83 7.89 2.41
N GLU A 81 1.36 9.02 1.93
CA GLU A 81 0.91 9.72 0.73
C GLU A 81 1.24 8.90 -0.53
N VAL A 82 2.46 8.35 -0.59
CA VAL A 82 2.89 7.46 -1.68
C VAL A 82 2.02 6.20 -1.72
N TRP A 83 1.70 5.63 -0.56
CA TRP A 83 0.81 4.46 -0.48
C TRP A 83 -0.59 4.76 -1.03
N LEU A 84 -1.21 5.88 -0.63
CA LEU A 84 -2.52 6.29 -1.14
C LEU A 84 -2.48 6.54 -2.66
N ALA A 85 -1.43 7.17 -3.17
CA ALA A 85 -1.28 7.44 -4.60
C ALA A 85 -1.16 6.14 -5.41
N LEU A 86 -0.33 5.19 -4.97
CA LEU A 86 -0.18 3.88 -5.60
C LEU A 86 -1.47 3.05 -5.55
N ALA A 87 -2.07 2.96 -4.35
CA ALA A 87 -3.29 2.18 -4.13
C ALA A 87 -4.48 2.71 -4.94
N SER A 88 -4.51 4.00 -5.26
CA SER A 88 -5.58 4.64 -6.03
C SER A 88 -5.23 4.89 -7.50
N GLY A 89 -4.04 4.51 -7.97
CA GLY A 89 -3.61 4.66 -9.37
C GLY A 89 -3.19 6.07 -9.77
N ARG A 90 -2.94 6.97 -8.81
CA ARG A 90 -2.41 8.33 -9.05
C ARG A 90 -0.91 8.36 -9.27
N LEU A 91 -0.21 7.30 -8.90
CA LEU A 91 1.23 7.12 -9.08
C LEU A 91 1.44 5.70 -9.60
N GLU A 92 2.26 5.53 -10.63
CA GLU A 92 2.62 4.21 -11.13
C GLU A 92 3.70 3.56 -10.25
N TRP A 93 3.61 2.23 -10.10
CA TRP A 93 4.58 1.48 -9.30
C TRP A 93 6.02 1.65 -9.81
N GLY A 94 6.23 1.52 -11.12
CA GLY A 94 7.55 1.64 -11.74
C GLY A 94 8.17 3.02 -11.53
N GLU A 95 7.37 4.08 -11.66
CA GLU A 95 7.77 5.46 -11.37
C GLU A 95 8.18 5.62 -9.90
N ALA A 96 7.33 5.16 -8.97
CA ALA A 96 7.58 5.29 -7.53
C ALA A 96 8.88 4.59 -7.08
N VAL A 97 9.18 3.42 -7.66
CA VAL A 97 10.43 2.69 -7.40
C VAL A 97 11.62 3.43 -8.04
N THR A 98 11.50 3.87 -9.29
CA THR A 98 12.58 4.54 -10.04
C THR A 98 13.00 5.84 -9.37
N GLU A 99 12.03 6.59 -8.83
CA GLU A 99 12.27 7.86 -8.13
C GLU A 99 12.68 7.67 -6.65
N GLY A 100 12.74 6.42 -6.16
CA GLY A 100 13.10 6.14 -4.77
C GLY A 100 12.03 6.52 -3.75
N ARG A 101 10.78 6.76 -4.18
CA ARG A 101 9.62 6.99 -3.30
C ARG A 101 9.18 5.72 -2.57
N VAL A 102 9.49 4.56 -3.16
CA VAL A 102 9.27 3.24 -2.57
C VAL A 102 10.62 2.56 -2.38
N ARG A 103 10.89 2.13 -1.15
CA ARG A 103 12.04 1.30 -0.84
C ARG A 103 11.66 -0.17 -0.98
N VAL A 104 12.35 -0.87 -1.88
CA VAL A 104 12.16 -2.29 -2.15
C VAL A 104 13.38 -3.07 -1.68
N SER A 105 13.16 -4.16 -0.95
CA SER A 105 14.18 -5.14 -0.56
C SER A 105 13.66 -6.53 -0.90
N GLY A 106 14.49 -7.40 -1.47
CA GLY A 106 14.13 -8.78 -1.80
C GLY A 106 13.57 -8.95 -3.21
N VAL A 107 13.76 -10.15 -3.78
CA VAL A 107 13.50 -10.44 -5.21
C VAL A 107 12.02 -10.59 -5.57
N ARG A 108 11.12 -10.65 -4.59
CA ARG A 108 9.66 -10.75 -4.83
C ARG A 108 8.88 -9.55 -4.30
N ALA A 109 9.57 -8.49 -3.89
CA ALA A 109 8.95 -7.29 -3.36
C ALA A 109 8.42 -6.38 -4.50
N ASP A 110 7.66 -6.97 -5.43
CA ASP A 110 6.99 -6.28 -6.53
C ASP A 110 5.47 -6.31 -6.31
N LEU A 111 4.86 -5.14 -6.22
CA LEU A 111 3.41 -4.98 -6.04
C LEU A 111 2.71 -4.50 -7.30
N SER A 112 3.41 -4.35 -8.44
CA SER A 112 2.85 -3.83 -9.69
C SER A 112 1.57 -4.54 -10.13
N VAL A 113 1.53 -5.87 -10.04
CA VAL A 113 0.37 -6.68 -10.42
C VAL A 113 -0.79 -6.63 -9.41
N HIS A 114 -0.57 -6.03 -8.24
CA HIS A 114 -1.55 -5.89 -7.17
C HIS A 114 -2.06 -4.45 -7.02
N LEU A 115 -1.54 -3.51 -7.82
CA LEU A 115 -1.85 -2.10 -7.78
C LEU A 115 -2.30 -1.62 -9.18
N PRO A 116 -3.23 -0.65 -9.27
CA PRO A 116 -3.97 -0.05 -8.16
C PRO A 116 -4.96 -1.04 -7.53
N LEU A 117 -5.34 -0.77 -6.28
CA LEU A 117 -6.41 -1.51 -5.63
C LEU A 117 -7.71 -0.99 -6.25
N GLU A 118 -8.33 -1.67 -7.22
CA GLU A 118 -9.63 -1.27 -7.79
C GLU A 118 -10.62 -0.78 -6.71
N LEU A 119 -10.72 0.53 -6.52
CA LEU A 119 -11.66 1.17 -5.60
C LEU A 119 -12.97 1.32 -6.38
N GLY A 120 -13.61 0.18 -6.68
CA GLY A 120 -14.93 0.17 -7.34
C GLY A 120 -15.99 0.86 -6.51
#